data_AF-A0A7J2HQS5-F1
#
_entry.id   AF-A0A7J2HQS5-F1
#
_cell.length_a   1.000
_cell.length_b   1.000
_cell.length_c   1.000
_cell.angle_alpha   90.00
_cell.angle_beta   90.00
_cell.angle_gamma   90.00
#
_symmetry.space_group_name_H-M   'P 1'
#
loop_
_entity.id
_entity.type
_entity.pdbx_description
1 polymer ?
#
loop_
_entity_poly.entity_id
_entity_poly.type
_entity_poly.pdbx_seq_one_letter_code
_entity_poly.pdbx_strand_id
1 'polypeptide(L)' 'VLALSRKAKIKVLVGPTAQILPDVVFKAGITHVASTRVIDIDNACKMLKLGGGTRSLVKCGEKYVISMLRNRQ' A
#
# COMPACT_ATOMS: atom_id res chain seq x y z
N VAL A 1 -1.65 -9.56 -13.68
CA VAL A 1 -1.26 -10.24 -12.42
C VAL A 1 -2.42 -10.98 -11.75
N LEU A 2 -3.51 -10.32 -11.37
CA LEU A 2 -4.62 -10.95 -10.61
C LEU A 2 -5.26 -12.17 -11.30
N ALA A 3 -5.47 -12.11 -12.62
CA ALA A 3 -6.01 -13.24 -13.38
C ALA A 3 -5.09 -14.47 -13.38
N LEU A 4 -3.78 -14.27 -13.24
CA LEU A 4 -2.78 -15.34 -13.20
C LEU A 4 -2.60 -15.91 -11.77
N SER A 5 -2.97 -15.15 -10.75
CA SER A 5 -2.81 -15.52 -9.33
C SER A 5 -4.11 -16.00 -8.67
N ARG A 6 -5.05 -16.57 -9.44
CA ARG A 6 -6.37 -17.01 -8.93
C ARG A 6 -6.30 -17.97 -7.73
N LYS A 7 -5.32 -18.90 -7.71
CA LYS A 7 -5.14 -19.87 -6.62
C LYS A 7 -4.34 -19.32 -5.42
N ALA A 8 -3.81 -18.11 -5.50
CA ALA A 8 -3.02 -17.53 -4.40
C ALA A 8 -3.91 -17.19 -3.20
N LYS A 9 -3.60 -17.77 -2.04
CA LYS A 9 -4.31 -17.50 -0.77
C LYS A 9 -4.07 -16.09 -0.25
N ILE A 10 -2.91 -15.51 -0.57
CA ILE A 10 -2.50 -14.17 -0.17
C ILE A 10 -2.09 -13.40 -1.43
N LYS A 11 -2.65 -12.20 -1.60
CA LYS A 11 -2.31 -11.27 -2.67
C LYS A 11 -2.14 -9.91 -2.02
N VAL A 12 -0.92 -9.38 -2.04
CA VAL A 12 -0.58 -8.13 -1.37
C VAL A 12 -0.29 -7.06 -2.41
N LEU A 13 -0.95 -5.91 -2.31
CA LEU A 13 -0.57 -4.70 -3.03
C LEU A 13 0.45 -3.94 -2.18
N VAL A 14 1.67 -3.76 -2.69
CA VAL A 14 2.80 -3.22 -1.91
C VAL A 14 3.36 -1.95 -2.55
N GLY A 15 3.75 -1.00 -1.70
CA GLY A 15 4.57 0.15 -2.06
C GLY A 15 3.86 1.49 -1.86
N PRO A 16 4.58 2.63 -1.95
CA PRO A 16 4.00 3.96 -1.70
C PRO A 16 2.79 4.29 -2.59
N THR A 17 2.72 3.73 -3.79
CA THR A 17 1.57 3.90 -4.72
C THR A 17 0.30 3.19 -4.24
N ALA A 18 0.40 2.25 -3.29
CA ALA A 18 -0.72 1.45 -2.80
C ALA A 18 -1.61 2.15 -1.77
N GLN A 19 -1.58 3.48 -1.68
CA GLN A 19 -2.35 4.29 -0.70
C GLN A 19 -3.87 4.37 -1.00
N ILE A 20 -4.36 3.69 -2.04
CA ILE A 20 -5.80 3.64 -2.35
C ILE A 20 -6.59 3.06 -1.18
N LEU A 21 -7.85 3.52 -1.03
CA LEU A 21 -8.78 2.98 -0.05
C LEU A 21 -8.87 1.44 -0.20
N PRO A 22 -8.58 0.65 0.85
CA PRO A 22 -8.46 -0.81 0.73
C PRO A 22 -9.70 -1.51 0.19
N ASP A 23 -10.90 -1.03 0.52
CA ASP A 23 -12.16 -1.62 0.06
C ASP A 23 -12.29 -1.67 -1.46
N VAL A 24 -11.67 -0.73 -2.18
CA VAL A 24 -11.68 -0.68 -3.64
C VAL A 24 -10.93 -1.89 -4.22
N VAL A 25 -9.75 -2.21 -3.68
CA VAL A 25 -8.90 -3.28 -4.21
C VAL A 25 -9.20 -4.65 -3.58
N PHE A 26 -9.79 -4.69 -2.40
CA PHE A 26 -10.28 -5.93 -1.79
C PHE A 26 -11.40 -6.57 -2.62
N LYS A 27 -12.31 -5.76 -3.18
CA LYS A 27 -13.33 -6.22 -4.14
C LYS A 27 -12.73 -6.82 -5.42
N ALA A 28 -11.52 -6.42 -5.80
CA ALA A 28 -10.78 -6.98 -6.93
C ALA A 28 -10.00 -8.28 -6.58
N GLY A 29 -10.10 -8.75 -5.33
CA GLY A 29 -9.48 -10.00 -4.88
C GLY A 29 -8.07 -9.86 -4.32
N ILE A 30 -7.62 -8.65 -3.98
CA ILE A 30 -6.44 -8.41 -3.14
C ILE A 30 -6.80 -8.69 -1.68
N THR A 31 -5.88 -9.29 -0.92
CA THR A 31 -6.14 -9.64 0.49
C THR A 31 -5.52 -8.67 1.48
N HIS A 32 -4.43 -7.99 1.09
CA HIS A 32 -3.72 -7.03 1.93
C HIS A 32 -3.24 -5.83 1.12
N VAL A 33 -3.23 -4.66 1.74
CA VAL A 33 -2.58 -3.45 1.24
C VAL A 33 -1.47 -3.09 2.22
N ALA A 34 -0.24 -3.05 1.73
CA ALA A 34 0.95 -2.67 2.50
C ALA A 34 1.58 -1.43 1.87
N SER A 35 1.40 -0.28 2.52
CA SER A 35 1.86 1.00 2.00
C SER A 35 2.51 1.83 3.11
N THR A 36 2.78 3.10 2.83
CA THR A 36 3.25 4.08 3.79
C THR A 36 2.25 5.22 3.88
N ARG A 37 1.98 5.73 5.09
CA ARG A 37 1.24 6.96 5.32
C ARG A 37 2.24 8.08 5.51
N VAL A 38 2.18 9.12 4.67
CA VAL A 38 3.01 10.32 4.83
C VAL A 38 2.51 11.11 6.05
N ILE A 39 3.43 11.47 6.94
CA ILE A 39 3.16 12.25 8.16
C ILE A 39 3.82 13.62 8.05
N ASP A 40 5.04 13.66 7.51
CA ASP A 40 5.78 14.88 7.22
C ASP A 40 5.63 15.25 5.74
N ILE A 41 4.61 16.05 5.45
CA ILE A 41 4.23 16.42 4.08
C ILE A 41 5.29 17.30 3.43
N ASP A 42 5.85 18.27 4.15
CA ASP A 42 6.81 19.23 3.61
C ASP A 42 8.10 18.52 3.17
N ASN A 43 8.64 17.64 4.01
CA ASN A 43 9.81 16.86 3.63
C ASN A 43 9.48 15.84 2.53
N ALA A 44 8.31 15.21 2.55
CA ALA A 44 7.90 14.31 1.46
C ALA A 44 7.84 15.05 0.12
N CYS A 45 7.24 16.25 0.07
CA CYS A 45 7.19 17.10 -1.10
C CYS A 45 8.59 17.50 -1.58
N LYS A 46 9.48 17.88 -0.66
CA LYS A 46 10.89 18.18 -0.98
C LYS A 46 11.58 16.97 -1.61
N MET A 47 11.45 15.79 -1.00
CA MET A 47 12.07 14.56 -1.50
C MET A 47 11.55 14.18 -2.89
N LEU A 48 10.25 14.31 -3.14
CA LEU A 48 9.65 14.08 -4.45
C LEU A 48 10.22 15.02 -5.52
N LYS A 49 10.31 16.32 -5.22
CA LYS A 49 10.89 17.32 -6.13
C LYS A 49 12.38 17.04 -6.45
N LEU A 50 13.10 16.43 -5.51
CA LEU A 50 14.50 16.04 -5.69
C LEU A 50 14.69 14.65 -6.34
N GLY A 51 13.62 14.01 -6.83
CA GLY A 51 13.69 12.68 -7.45
C GLY A 51 13.91 11.54 -6.44
N GLY A 52 13.61 11.77 -5.16
CA GLY A 52 13.70 10.77 -4.11
C GLY A 52 12.74 9.59 -4.32
N GLY A 53 13.27 8.37 -4.20
CA GLY A 53 12.46 7.15 -4.33
C GLY A 53 11.86 6.66 -3.01
N THR A 54 11.40 5.40 -3.00
CA THR A 54 10.79 4.73 -1.84
C THR A 54 11.61 4.86 -0.55
N ARG A 55 12.95 4.73 -0.63
CA ARG A 55 13.82 4.85 0.56
C ARG A 55 13.79 6.23 1.20
N SER A 56 13.57 7.28 0.40
CA SER A 56 13.47 8.65 0.89
C SER A 56 12.07 8.91 1.45
N LEU A 57 11.02 8.50 0.72
CA LEU A 57 9.63 8.68 1.12
C LEU A 57 9.26 7.98 2.44
N VAL A 58 9.81 6.78 2.68
CA VAL A 58 9.55 6.02 3.91
C VAL A 58 10.11 6.73 5.15
N LYS A 59 11.05 7.68 5.01
CA LYS A 59 11.54 8.49 6.13
C LYS A 59 10.58 9.61 6.53
N CYS A 60 9.62 9.94 5.66
CA CYS A 60 8.65 11.02 5.87
C CYS A 60 7.29 10.49 6.37
N GLY A 61 7.23 9.23 6.78
CA GLY A 61 5.98 8.57 7.12
C GLY A 61 6.15 7.25 7.85
N GLU A 62 5.02 6.58 8.08
CA GLU A 62 4.95 5.28 8.75
C GLU A 62 4.50 4.20 7.77
N LYS A 63 4.98 2.97 7.95
CA LYS A 63 4.48 1.82 7.18
C LYS A 63 3.21 1.29 7.84
N TYR A 64 2.26 0.87 7.01
CA TYR A 64 1.06 0.19 7.50
C TYR A 64 0.74 -1.03 6.65
N VAL A 65 -0.01 -1.96 7.25
CA VAL A 65 -0.61 -3.10 6.55
C VAL A 65 -2.08 -3.15 6.96
N ILE A 66 -2.97 -3.13 5.98
CA ILE A 66 -4.41 -3.36 6.18
C ILE A 66 -4.77 -4.69 5.51
N SER A 67 -5.45 -5.55 6.26
CA SER A 67 -5.95 -6.83 5.77
C SER A 67 -7.47 -6.80 5.64
N MET A 68 -7.99 -7.58 4.69
CA MET A 68 -9.42 -7.79 4.58
C MET A 68 -9.92 -8.55 5.83
N LEU A 69 -10.86 -7.97 6.57
CA LEU A 69 -11.50 -8.63 7.69
C LEU A 69 -12.35 -9.79 7.16
N ARG A 70 -12.01 -11.02 7.56
CA ARG A 70 -12.89 -12.18 7.38
C ARG A 70 -13.75 -12.30 8.63
N ASN A 71 -15.02 -11.95 8.53
CA ASN A 71 -16.00 -12.39 9.53
C ASN A 71 -16.02 -13.92 9.51
N ARG A 72 -15.58 -14.54 10.60
CA ARG A 72 -15.83 -15.95 10.85
C ARG A 72 -17.29 -16.05 11.32
N GLN A 73 -18.17 -16.54 10.45
CA GLN A 73 -19.42 -17.17 10.88
C GLN A 73 -19.16 -18.67 11.04
#